data_AF-A0A073KIB1-F1
#
_entry.id   AF-A0A073KIB1-F1
#
_cell.length_a   1.000
_cell.length_b   1.000
_cell.length_c   1.000
_cell.angle_alpha   90.00
_cell.angle_beta   90.00
_cell.angle_gamma   90.00
#
_symmetry.space_group_name_H-M   'P 1'
#
loop_
_entity.id
_entity.type
_entity.pdbx_description
1 polymer ?
#
loop_
_entity_poly.entity_id
_entity_poly.type
_entity_poly.pdbx_seq_one_letter_code
_entity_poly.pdbx_strand_id
1 'polypeptide(L)'
;MKLEQGWETSFLEVVQKSEFKKGALRIQLLCMDGEEVEEIVDDYGYDEIVNREHDEELAEILGEELFSEMERHVFLSSQPEEKLISFVNGLGFHILDWIVLLETEFGIDSAVFTSDSVKMLEKRFRQFPHVEDKAIFDMTIGEAIDVLESVTGLQLKEKMSI
;
A
#
# COMPACT_ATOMS: atom_id res chain seq x y z
N MET A 1 -0.63 -16.90 -6.65
CA MET A 1 -1.73 -16.64 -7.61
C MET A 1 -1.26 -17.06 -9.01
N LYS A 2 -2.05 -17.75 -9.86
CA LYS A 2 -1.67 -17.95 -11.27
C LYS A 2 -2.15 -16.74 -12.07
N LEU A 3 -1.25 -15.80 -12.35
CA LEU A 3 -1.51 -14.58 -13.11
C LEU A 3 -1.65 -14.93 -14.61
N GLU A 4 -2.76 -15.52 -15.02
CA GLU A 4 -3.01 -15.96 -16.40
C GLU A 4 -3.04 -14.80 -17.45
N GLN A 5 -2.82 -13.55 -17.02
CA GLN A 5 -2.70 -12.32 -17.85
C GLN A 5 -1.54 -11.40 -17.39
N GLY A 6 -0.50 -11.96 -16.73
CA GLY A 6 0.24 -11.28 -15.68
C GLY A 6 1.06 -10.01 -15.95
N TRP A 7 1.13 -9.48 -17.17
CA TRP A 7 1.65 -8.11 -17.39
C TRP A 7 0.56 -7.05 -17.50
N GLU A 8 -0.62 -7.44 -18.00
CA GLU A 8 -1.77 -6.55 -18.21
C GLU A 8 -2.68 -6.47 -16.98
N THR A 9 -2.45 -7.32 -15.98
CA THR A 9 -3.19 -7.27 -14.71
C THR A 9 -2.96 -5.92 -14.03
N SER A 10 -4.04 -5.37 -13.45
CA SER A 10 -3.98 -4.14 -12.66
C SER A 10 -3.04 -4.29 -11.47
N PHE A 11 -2.18 -3.28 -11.23
CA PHE A 11 -1.31 -3.24 -10.07
C PHE A 11 -2.12 -3.24 -8.76
N LEU A 12 -3.22 -2.47 -8.71
CA LEU A 12 -4.13 -2.46 -7.57
C LEU A 12 -4.71 -3.84 -7.28
N GLU A 13 -5.12 -4.57 -8.31
CA GLU A 13 -5.69 -5.91 -8.14
C GLU A 13 -4.67 -6.88 -7.53
N VAL A 14 -3.40 -6.77 -7.91
CA VAL A 14 -2.32 -7.56 -7.30
C VAL A 14 -2.13 -7.20 -5.83
N VAL A 15 -2.04 -5.91 -5.51
CA VAL A 15 -1.89 -5.44 -4.12
C VAL A 15 -3.06 -5.92 -3.25
N GLN A 16 -4.28 -5.83 -3.76
CA GLN A 16 -5.48 -6.27 -3.03
C GLN A 16 -5.58 -7.79 -2.84
N LYS A 17 -4.84 -8.57 -3.63
CA LYS A 17 -4.78 -10.03 -3.53
C LYS A 17 -3.51 -10.53 -2.84
N SER A 18 -2.55 -9.66 -2.58
CA SER A 18 -1.32 -10.01 -1.87
C SER A 18 -1.60 -10.31 -0.40
N GLU A 19 -0.67 -11.00 0.26
CA GLU A 19 -0.82 -11.31 1.67
C GLU A 19 -0.62 -10.09 2.59
N PHE A 20 0.07 -9.02 2.13
CA PHE A 20 0.41 -7.86 2.99
C PHE A 20 -0.60 -6.71 2.95
N LYS A 21 -1.30 -6.45 1.83
CA LYS A 21 -2.33 -5.38 1.70
C LYS A 21 -3.67 -5.94 1.20
N LYS A 22 -3.97 -7.17 1.61
CA LYS A 22 -5.16 -7.91 1.19
C LYS A 22 -6.45 -7.12 1.45
N GLY A 23 -7.22 -6.89 0.39
CA GLY A 23 -8.50 -6.21 0.47
C GLY A 23 -8.44 -4.71 0.80
N ALA A 24 -7.25 -4.10 0.86
CA ALA A 24 -7.12 -2.66 1.10
C ALA A 24 -7.80 -1.86 -0.01
N LEU A 25 -8.57 -0.84 0.36
CA LEU A 25 -9.19 0.07 -0.58
C LEU A 25 -8.12 0.97 -1.23
N ARG A 26 -8.35 1.41 -2.47
CA ARG A 26 -7.43 2.34 -3.15
C ARG A 26 -7.20 3.61 -2.33
N ILE A 27 -8.23 4.14 -1.66
CA ILE A 27 -8.09 5.32 -0.81
C ILE A 27 -7.23 5.07 0.43
N GLN A 28 -7.31 3.88 1.04
CA GLN A 28 -6.43 3.50 2.16
C GLN A 28 -4.97 3.46 1.70
N LEU A 29 -4.70 2.82 0.57
CA LEU A 29 -3.36 2.69 -0.01
C LEU A 29 -2.75 4.05 -0.42
N LEU A 30 -3.58 5.06 -0.66
CA LEU A 30 -3.15 6.42 -0.99
C LEU A 30 -2.96 7.32 0.23
N CYS A 31 -3.31 6.86 1.44
CA CYS A 31 -3.10 7.60 2.68
C CYS A 31 -1.59 7.73 2.93
N MET A 32 -1.07 8.94 2.82
CA MET A 32 0.37 9.20 3.04
C MET A 32 0.74 9.19 4.53
N ASP A 33 -0.24 9.53 5.38
CA ASP A 33 -0.08 9.68 6.82
C ASP A 33 -0.50 8.40 7.57
N GLY A 34 -0.42 7.24 6.90
CA GLY A 34 -0.77 5.95 7.48
C GLY A 34 0.09 5.60 8.71
N GLU A 35 1.37 5.98 8.70
CA GLU A 35 2.29 5.81 9.85
C GLU A 35 1.79 6.58 11.08
N GLU A 36 1.26 7.80 10.92
CA GLU A 36 0.72 8.58 12.04
C GLU A 36 -0.50 7.90 12.69
N VAL A 37 -1.33 7.24 11.87
CA VAL A 37 -2.47 6.46 12.37
C VAL A 37 -2.00 5.20 13.10
N GLU A 38 -0.96 4.54 12.62
CA GLU A 38 -0.34 3.40 13.32
C GLU A 38 0.20 3.83 14.69
N GLU A 39 0.87 4.99 14.77
CA GLU A 39 1.37 5.55 16.03
C GLU A 39 0.24 5.83 17.04
N ILE A 40 -0.87 6.42 16.59
CA ILE A 40 -2.06 6.65 17.44
C ILE A 40 -2.61 5.33 18.00
N VAL A 41 -2.72 4.31 17.14
CA VAL A 41 -3.24 3.01 17.57
C VAL A 41 -2.28 2.33 18.55
N ASP A 42 -0.97 2.49 18.39
CA ASP A 42 0.04 1.97 19.31
C ASP A 42 0.04 2.71 20.67
N ASP A 43 -0.21 4.02 20.66
CA ASP A 43 -0.23 4.86 21.87
C ASP A 43 -1.50 4.65 22.71
N TYR A 44 -2.67 4.58 22.08
CA TYR A 44 -3.97 4.50 22.76
C TYR A 44 -4.53 3.06 22.83
N GLY A 45 -4.15 2.21 21.90
CA GLY A 45 -4.67 0.85 21.77
C GLY A 45 -6.02 0.79 21.04
N TYR A 46 -6.28 -0.37 20.43
CA TYR A 46 -7.47 -0.61 19.62
C TYR A 46 -8.80 -0.38 20.37
N ASP A 47 -8.85 -0.65 21.67
CA ASP A 47 -10.07 -0.49 22.49
C ASP A 47 -10.51 0.98 22.57
N GLU A 48 -9.60 1.93 22.81
CA GLU A 48 -9.93 3.36 22.91
C GLU A 48 -10.41 3.91 21.56
N ILE A 49 -9.75 3.47 20.47
CA ILE A 49 -10.11 3.86 19.11
C ILE A 49 -11.50 3.31 18.72
N VAL A 50 -11.79 2.04 19.02
CA VAL A 50 -13.11 1.44 18.77
C VAL A 50 -14.21 2.13 19.58
N ASN A 51 -13.90 2.59 20.78
CA ASN A 51 -14.81 3.38 21.62
C ASN A 51 -14.95 4.83 21.19
N ARG A 52 -14.30 5.24 20.09
CA ARG A 52 -14.40 6.56 19.47
C ARG A 52 -13.88 7.69 20.36
N GLU A 53 -12.90 7.40 21.22
CA GLU A 53 -12.35 8.40 22.16
C GLU A 53 -11.43 9.41 21.46
N HIS A 54 -10.85 9.04 20.31
CA HIS A 54 -9.84 9.83 19.56
C HIS A 54 -10.28 10.14 18.12
N ASP A 55 -11.60 10.19 17.86
CA ASP A 55 -12.16 10.41 16.52
C ASP A 55 -11.71 11.74 15.90
N GLU A 56 -11.59 12.82 16.69
CA GLU A 56 -11.20 14.14 16.18
C GLU A 56 -9.78 14.11 15.59
N GLU A 57 -8.84 13.47 16.29
CA GLU A 57 -7.45 13.33 15.86
C GLU A 57 -7.34 12.40 14.64
N LEU A 58 -8.02 11.26 14.66
CA LEU A 58 -8.08 10.35 13.51
C LEU A 58 -8.70 11.01 12.27
N ALA A 59 -9.75 11.81 12.45
CA ALA A 59 -10.39 12.52 11.34
C ALA A 59 -9.48 13.59 10.74
N GLU A 60 -8.62 14.22 11.54
CA GLU A 60 -7.63 15.19 11.07
C GLU A 60 -6.59 14.51 10.16
N ILE A 61 -6.08 13.35 10.55
CA ILE A 61 -5.05 12.61 9.81
C ILE A 61 -5.62 11.89 8.59
N LEU A 62 -6.72 11.14 8.75
CA LEU A 62 -7.33 10.38 7.66
C LEU A 62 -8.02 11.30 6.64
N GLY A 63 -8.49 12.47 7.08
CA GLY A 63 -9.38 13.31 6.30
C GLY A 63 -10.80 12.74 6.17
N GLU A 64 -11.72 13.57 5.69
CA GLU A 64 -13.17 13.29 5.70
C GLU A 64 -13.55 12.00 4.98
N GLU A 65 -13.00 11.76 3.77
CA GLU A 65 -13.39 10.63 2.94
C GLU A 65 -12.96 9.30 3.57
N LEU A 66 -11.70 9.19 4.00
CA LEU A 66 -11.16 7.96 4.56
C LEU A 66 -11.66 7.68 5.97
N PHE A 67 -11.87 8.73 6.78
CA PHE A 67 -12.54 8.61 8.08
C PHE A 67 -13.98 8.10 7.91
N SER A 68 -14.73 8.60 6.92
CA SER A 68 -16.08 8.11 6.63
C SER A 68 -16.09 6.63 6.25
N GLU A 69 -15.10 6.18 5.47
CA GLU A 69 -14.94 4.76 5.14
C GLU A 69 -14.62 3.91 6.39
N MET A 70 -13.78 4.43 7.30
CA MET A 70 -13.51 3.80 8.59
C MET A 70 -14.80 3.66 9.41
N GLU A 71 -15.58 4.72 9.57
CA GLU A 71 -16.85 4.66 10.31
C GLU A 71 -17.78 3.59 9.74
N ARG A 72 -17.90 3.56 8.41
CA ARG A 72 -18.79 2.64 7.70
C ARG A 72 -18.38 1.17 7.81
N HIS A 73 -17.09 0.89 7.71
CA HIS A 73 -16.58 -0.48 7.57
C HIS A 73 -16.00 -1.07 8.86
N VAL A 74 -15.59 -0.21 9.78
CA VAL A 74 -15.00 -0.57 11.08
C VAL A 74 -16.03 -0.43 12.19
N PHE A 75 -16.45 0.79 12.51
CA PHE A 75 -17.26 1.03 13.73
C PHE A 75 -18.67 0.47 13.66
N LEU A 76 -19.26 0.38 12.46
CA LEU A 76 -20.57 -0.25 12.25
C LEU A 76 -20.49 -1.78 12.08
N SER A 77 -19.31 -2.37 12.17
CA SER A 77 -19.10 -3.82 12.08
C SER A 77 -19.52 -4.55 13.35
N SER A 78 -19.88 -5.83 13.23
CA SER A 78 -20.04 -6.72 14.37
C SER A 78 -18.72 -7.12 15.05
N GLN A 79 -17.58 -6.84 14.40
CA GLN A 79 -16.22 -7.12 14.87
C GLN A 79 -15.33 -5.89 14.63
N PRO A 80 -15.54 -4.79 15.36
CA PRO A 80 -14.88 -3.50 15.07
C PRO A 80 -13.36 -3.57 15.27
N GLU A 81 -12.87 -4.26 16.29
CA GLU A 81 -11.42 -4.41 16.55
C GLU A 81 -10.70 -5.11 15.38
N GLU A 82 -11.19 -6.27 14.93
CA GLU A 82 -10.62 -7.00 13.78
C GLU A 82 -10.66 -6.15 12.49
N LYS A 83 -11.75 -5.38 12.31
CA LYS A 83 -11.87 -4.47 11.17
C LYS A 83 -10.93 -3.28 11.28
N LEU A 84 -10.68 -2.77 12.47
CA LEU A 84 -9.74 -1.67 12.70
C LEU A 84 -8.31 -2.13 12.38
N ILE A 85 -7.90 -3.30 12.87
CA ILE A 85 -6.61 -3.91 12.53
C ILE A 85 -6.45 -4.02 11.02
N SER A 86 -7.45 -4.58 10.33
CA SER A 86 -7.41 -4.71 8.88
C SER A 86 -7.42 -3.36 8.15
N PHE A 87 -8.08 -2.35 8.72
CA PHE A 87 -8.17 -1.02 8.15
C PHE A 87 -6.81 -0.32 8.23
N VAL A 88 -6.21 -0.31 9.42
CA VAL A 88 -4.90 0.29 9.71
C VAL A 88 -3.81 -0.38 8.88
N ASN A 89 -3.75 -1.72 8.86
CA ASN A 89 -2.79 -2.46 8.04
C ASN A 89 -2.90 -2.16 6.54
N GLY A 90 -4.08 -1.74 6.07
CA GLY A 90 -4.33 -1.36 4.69
C GLY A 90 -3.91 0.06 4.33
N LEU A 91 -3.59 0.91 5.31
CA LEU A 91 -3.18 2.29 5.10
C LEU A 91 -1.78 2.37 4.52
N GLY A 92 -1.58 3.31 3.59
CA GLY A 92 -0.28 3.58 3.00
C GLY A 92 0.24 2.49 2.06
N PHE A 93 1.09 2.93 1.14
CA PHE A 93 1.85 2.06 0.25
C PHE A 93 3.13 2.76 -0.16
N HIS A 94 4.25 2.25 0.33
CA HIS A 94 5.56 2.85 0.18
C HIS A 94 6.45 2.07 -0.80
N ILE A 95 7.59 2.64 -1.17
CA ILE A 95 8.53 1.99 -2.10
C ILE A 95 8.99 0.63 -1.58
N LEU A 96 9.16 0.49 -0.27
CA LEU A 96 9.52 -0.78 0.35
C LEU A 96 8.40 -1.82 0.21
N ASP A 97 7.13 -1.41 0.34
CA ASP A 97 5.99 -2.31 0.10
C ASP A 97 5.97 -2.82 -1.34
N TRP A 98 6.34 -1.98 -2.30
CA TRP A 98 6.48 -2.40 -3.68
C TRP A 98 7.59 -3.45 -3.84
N ILE A 99 8.75 -3.29 -3.20
CA ILE A 99 9.82 -4.28 -3.23
C ILE A 99 9.37 -5.60 -2.57
N VAL A 100 8.70 -5.52 -1.41
CA VAL A 100 8.15 -6.69 -0.71
C VAL A 100 7.12 -7.41 -1.58
N LEU A 101 6.26 -6.67 -2.29
CA LEU A 101 5.30 -7.25 -3.24
C LEU A 101 6.03 -8.03 -4.35
N LEU A 102 7.12 -7.48 -4.90
CA LEU A 102 7.89 -8.14 -5.96
C LEU A 102 8.58 -9.41 -5.47
N GLU A 103 9.08 -9.42 -4.24
CA GLU A 103 9.66 -10.61 -3.62
C GLU A 103 8.60 -11.69 -3.37
N THR A 104 7.50 -11.32 -2.72
CA THR A 104 6.48 -12.27 -2.24
C THR A 104 5.61 -12.83 -3.35
N GLU A 105 5.18 -11.99 -4.30
CA GLU A 105 4.22 -12.40 -5.33
C GLU A 105 4.88 -12.75 -6.68
N PHE A 106 6.10 -12.27 -6.93
CA PHE A 106 6.77 -12.45 -8.23
C PHE A 106 8.15 -13.11 -8.14
N GLY A 107 8.62 -13.45 -6.94
CA GLY A 107 9.87 -14.18 -6.72
C GLY A 107 11.13 -13.37 -7.05
N ILE A 108 11.04 -12.03 -7.06
CA ILE A 108 12.19 -11.16 -7.26
C ILE A 108 12.90 -10.94 -5.93
N ASP A 109 14.09 -11.51 -5.79
CA ASP A 109 14.93 -11.34 -4.60
C ASP A 109 15.13 -9.84 -4.29
N SER A 110 14.73 -9.43 -3.09
CA SER A 110 14.85 -8.04 -2.63
C SER A 110 16.31 -7.57 -2.60
N ALA A 111 17.29 -8.48 -2.55
CA ALA A 111 18.72 -8.16 -2.66
C ALA A 111 19.11 -7.54 -4.01
N VAL A 112 18.28 -7.66 -5.05
CA VAL A 112 18.47 -6.95 -6.33
C VAL A 112 18.31 -5.43 -6.17
N PHE A 113 17.56 -4.99 -5.16
CA PHE A 113 17.34 -3.58 -4.84
C PHE A 113 18.40 -3.08 -3.87
N THR A 114 19.52 -2.62 -4.43
CA THR A 114 20.59 -2.02 -3.61
C THR A 114 20.13 -0.72 -2.94
N SER A 115 20.81 -0.30 -1.86
CA SER A 115 20.53 1.00 -1.21
C SER A 115 20.59 2.18 -2.20
N ASP A 116 21.46 2.12 -3.20
CA ASP A 116 21.55 3.17 -4.23
C ASP A 116 20.31 3.17 -5.13
N SER A 117 19.84 1.98 -5.55
CA SER A 117 18.62 1.84 -6.36
C SER A 117 17.38 2.34 -5.60
N VAL A 118 17.25 2.01 -4.31
CA VAL A 118 16.15 2.49 -3.46
C VAL A 118 16.17 4.01 -3.33
N LYS A 119 17.35 4.60 -3.07
CA LYS A 119 17.50 6.07 -3.02
C LYS A 119 17.17 6.76 -4.34
N MET A 120 17.46 6.12 -5.48
CA MET A 120 17.06 6.65 -6.79
C MET A 120 15.53 6.67 -6.94
N LEU A 121 14.86 5.59 -6.52
CA LEU A 121 13.39 5.51 -6.52
C LEU A 121 12.79 6.58 -5.61
N GLU A 122 13.24 6.70 -4.36
CA GLU A 122 12.77 7.72 -3.39
C GLU A 122 12.97 9.14 -3.93
N LYS A 123 14.12 9.40 -4.55
CA LYS A 123 14.42 10.72 -5.12
C LYS A 123 13.54 11.04 -6.33
N ARG A 124 13.20 10.03 -7.14
CA ARG A 124 12.37 10.17 -8.35
C ARG A 124 10.89 10.27 -7.99
N PHE A 125 10.41 9.45 -7.07
CA PHE A 125 9.02 9.33 -6.62
C PHE A 125 8.85 9.90 -5.22
N ARG A 126 9.10 11.21 -5.08
CA ARG A 126 9.02 11.90 -3.78
C ARG A 126 7.63 11.91 -3.14
N GLN A 127 6.60 11.63 -3.94
CA GLN A 127 5.20 11.59 -3.53
C GLN A 127 4.60 10.21 -3.77
N PHE A 128 5.44 9.17 -3.77
CA PHE A 128 4.98 7.79 -3.89
C PHE A 128 3.85 7.53 -2.87
N PRO A 129 2.74 6.86 -3.25
CA PRO A 129 2.51 6.04 -4.45
C PRO A 129 2.13 6.79 -5.74
N HIS A 130 2.18 8.13 -5.75
CA HIS A 130 2.04 8.91 -6.98
C HIS A 130 3.30 8.82 -7.84
N VAL A 131 3.12 8.38 -9.07
CA VAL A 131 4.16 8.16 -10.07
C VAL A 131 3.82 9.03 -11.27
N GLU A 132 4.50 10.17 -11.37
CA GLU A 132 4.23 11.21 -12.37
C GLU A 132 2.80 11.79 -12.19
N ASP A 133 1.94 11.68 -13.20
CA ASP A 133 0.60 12.29 -13.22
C ASP A 133 -0.51 11.34 -12.73
N LYS A 134 -0.17 10.11 -12.30
CA LYS A 134 -1.15 9.12 -11.80
C LYS A 134 -0.62 8.34 -10.59
N ALA A 135 -1.50 7.63 -9.89
CA ALA A 135 -1.05 6.69 -8.86
C ALA A 135 -0.55 5.40 -9.53
N ILE A 136 0.40 4.71 -8.90
CA ILE A 136 0.84 3.37 -9.34
C ILE A 136 -0.33 2.37 -9.42
N PHE A 137 -1.39 2.58 -8.63
CA PHE A 137 -2.60 1.77 -8.64
C PHE A 137 -3.42 1.88 -9.93
N ASP A 138 -3.19 2.94 -10.72
CA ASP A 138 -3.83 3.16 -12.01
C ASP A 138 -2.97 2.62 -13.18
N MET A 139 -1.96 1.79 -12.86
CA MET A 139 -1.08 1.11 -13.80
C MET A 139 -1.38 -0.38 -13.88
N THR A 140 -0.94 -1.00 -14.98
CA THR A 140 -0.74 -2.46 -15.00
C THR A 140 0.59 -2.81 -14.33
N ILE A 141 0.80 -4.08 -13.99
CA ILE A 141 2.10 -4.56 -13.50
C ILE A 141 3.20 -4.24 -14.52
N GLY A 142 2.93 -4.45 -15.81
CA GLY A 142 3.89 -4.18 -16.88
C GLY A 142 4.36 -2.73 -16.91
N GLU A 143 3.42 -1.79 -16.81
CA GLU A 143 3.70 -0.36 -16.74
C GLU A 143 4.49 0.01 -15.47
N ALA A 144 4.07 -0.51 -14.31
CA ALA A 144 4.74 -0.25 -13.04
C ALA A 144 6.21 -0.74 -13.09
N ILE A 145 6.44 -1.94 -13.61
CA ILE A 145 7.80 -2.48 -13.76
C ILE A 145 8.62 -1.67 -14.77
N ASP A 146 8.05 -1.26 -15.91
CA ASP A 146 8.76 -0.40 -16.87
C ASP A 146 9.26 0.89 -16.22
N VAL A 147 8.41 1.50 -15.39
CA VAL A 147 8.77 2.69 -14.61
C VAL A 147 9.92 2.38 -13.64
N LEU A 148 9.84 1.28 -12.89
CA LEU A 148 10.88 0.87 -11.95
C LEU A 148 12.23 0.65 -12.67
N GLU A 149 12.22 -0.11 -13.76
CA GLU A 149 13.39 -0.40 -14.57
C GLU A 149 13.99 0.87 -15.18
N SER A 150 13.15 1.82 -15.63
CA SER A 150 13.62 3.09 -16.19
C SER A 150 14.41 3.95 -15.20
N VAL A 151 14.09 3.83 -13.90
CA VAL A 151 14.75 4.60 -12.83
C VAL A 151 15.99 3.89 -12.29
N THR A 152 15.90 2.57 -12.15
CA THR A 152 16.94 1.77 -11.47
C THR A 152 17.95 1.15 -12.44
N GLY A 153 17.62 1.07 -13.73
CA GLY A 153 18.38 0.32 -14.74
C GLY A 153 18.34 -1.20 -14.56
N LEU A 154 17.47 -1.71 -13.69
CA LEU A 154 17.28 -3.14 -13.48
C LEU A 154 16.55 -3.77 -14.67
N GLN A 155 16.76 -5.08 -14.87
CA GLN A 155 16.03 -5.91 -15.83
C GLN A 155 15.26 -6.97 -15.03
N LEU A 156 14.15 -6.55 -14.42
CA LEU A 156 13.25 -7.36 -13.63
C LEU A 156 12.29 -8.19 -14.49
N LYS A 157 11.81 -7.67 -15.63
CA LYS A 157 10.89 -8.42 -16.50
C LYS A 157 11.45 -9.77 -16.96
N GLU A 158 12.77 -9.83 -17.16
CA GLU A 158 13.47 -11.06 -17.54
C GLU A 158 13.57 -12.08 -16.39
N LYS A 159 13.36 -11.64 -15.15
CA LYS A 159 13.48 -12.44 -13.92
C LYS A 159 12.13 -12.85 -13.34
N MET A 160 11.03 -12.21 -13.75
CA MET A 160 9.70 -12.49 -13.24
C MET A 160 9.13 -13.77 -13.87
N SER A 161 8.70 -14.71 -13.03
CA SER A 161 7.99 -15.91 -13.47
C SER A 161 6.48 -15.61 -13.48
N ILE A 162 6.00 -14.98 -14.54
CA ILE A 162 4.57 -14.69 -14.78
C ILE A 162 3.89 -15.82 -15.55
#